data_AF-A0A0S6UEV0-F1
#
_entry.id   AF-A0A0S6UEV0-F1
#
_cell.length_a   1.000
_cell.length_b   1.000
_cell.length_c   1.000
_cell.angle_alpha   90.00
_cell.angle_beta   90.00
_cell.angle_gamma   90.00
#
_symmetry.space_group_name_H-M   'P 1'
#
loop_
_entity.id
_entity.type
_entity.pdbx_description
1 polymer ?
#
loop_
_entity_poly.entity_id
_entity_poly.type
_entity_poly.pdbx_seq_one_letter_code
_entity_poly.pdbx_strand_id
1 'polypeptide(L)'
;MSLISAITLTEAIAGIEDVSSRIEDVFARVGHELGRGHLIFQELNQGLAALSAELSGAEIEGAATALQEIAARLSELAQALPAETALLETIGKGTAEASGLLKPLFKHIQMITIIARSARIEAASLDGDREGFLAFTQEAYDLGKAVQGAIEGCARDQQRLSEAVATAFGRQKEFEGRYRNQLAAESSELGSAYSALRDQRGNSRHLADLASASTRKIAEAVGSAIISLQAGDSTRQRLEHVAHGLRLASGPVPSLAPEPVASEDGARTICQLQAAQLRDAQREFGGDIGQIVRALTAILHDAGSVVGHGRTLFGGENGGSSSFLAHIKQTLAHASTLIATCEGAGRSVDEALAIVEDTLTKFRQAIAGLAEATVDITLIGMNAGLKASHLGSRGSAFVVIANELKATADQVSLGAGRLRPVLDGIERSATELKQLRVQGDPTQLTQLEPQILQALREVEAGNERLGRLMSRLVDEGAEFERLMNSAQGLMSTLGEGSAALPAVAARLEAAVAQEPRPQAQDEAMLDELFARYTMERERDVHRQFLQTLGLTSVAAARRVEAVEAADDGIELF
;
A
#
# COMPACT_ATOMS: atom_id res chain seq x y z
N MET A 1 -28.15 -2.26 -85.09
CA MET A 1 -28.23 -1.15 -84.11
C MET A 1 -28.37 -1.74 -82.72
N SER A 2 -27.25 -1.90 -82.02
CA SER A 2 -27.23 -2.20 -80.59
C SER A 2 -25.97 -1.55 -80.01
N LEU A 3 -25.93 -0.23 -80.07
CA LEU A 3 -24.98 0.55 -79.29
C LEU A 3 -25.37 0.34 -77.82
N ILE A 4 -24.45 -0.12 -76.99
CA ILE A 4 -24.54 0.18 -75.57
C ILE A 4 -24.63 1.70 -75.51
N SER A 5 -25.76 2.24 -75.07
CA SER A 5 -25.96 3.68 -75.10
C SER A 5 -24.85 4.34 -74.29
N ALA A 6 -24.13 5.30 -74.87
CA ALA A 6 -23.11 6.07 -74.17
C ALA A 6 -23.65 6.66 -72.86
N ILE A 7 -24.95 6.99 -72.84
CA ILE A 7 -25.69 7.45 -71.65
C ILE A 7 -25.68 6.40 -70.54
N THR A 8 -25.89 5.12 -70.85
CA THR A 8 -25.90 4.03 -69.85
C THR A 8 -24.54 3.83 -69.19
N LEU A 9 -23.45 3.98 -69.95
CA LEU A 9 -22.07 3.88 -69.43
C LEU A 9 -21.68 5.11 -68.62
N THR A 10 -22.04 6.32 -69.08
CA THR A 10 -21.81 7.57 -68.32
C THR A 10 -22.55 7.55 -66.98
N GLU A 11 -23.81 7.10 -66.96
CA GLU A 11 -24.58 6.95 -65.70
C GLU A 11 -23.97 5.89 -64.77
N ALA A 12 -23.44 4.77 -65.31
CA ALA A 12 -22.80 3.73 -64.50
C ALA A 12 -21.49 4.23 -63.88
N ILE A 13 -20.66 4.92 -64.67
CA ILE A 13 -19.42 5.55 -64.20
C ILE A 13 -19.72 6.58 -63.11
N ALA A 14 -20.70 7.46 -63.31
CA ALA A 14 -21.11 8.46 -62.32
C ALA A 14 -21.59 7.81 -61.01
N GLY A 15 -22.34 6.70 -61.08
CA GLY A 15 -22.78 5.96 -59.90
C GLY A 15 -21.63 5.28 -59.14
N ILE A 16 -20.61 4.78 -59.85
CA ILE A 16 -19.41 4.19 -59.23
C ILE A 16 -18.54 5.28 -58.58
N GLU A 17 -18.35 6.41 -59.25
CA GLU A 17 -17.57 7.56 -58.74
C GLU A 17 -18.23 8.22 -57.51
N ASP A 18 -19.56 8.32 -57.48
CA ASP A 18 -20.31 8.79 -56.29
C ASP A 18 -20.06 7.88 -55.08
N VAL A 19 -20.09 6.56 -55.25
CA VAL A 19 -19.76 5.65 -54.15
C VAL A 19 -18.27 5.75 -53.78
N SER A 20 -17.37 5.80 -54.76
CA SER A 20 -15.92 5.89 -54.53
C SER A 20 -15.52 7.14 -53.74
N SER A 21 -16.08 8.29 -54.08
CA SER A 21 -15.83 9.56 -53.35
C SER A 21 -16.37 9.52 -51.92
N ARG A 22 -17.55 8.91 -51.70
CA ARG A 22 -18.10 8.73 -50.35
C ARG A 22 -17.27 7.80 -49.48
N ILE A 23 -16.63 6.78 -50.05
CA ILE A 23 -15.72 5.89 -49.31
C ILE A 23 -14.57 6.70 -48.72
N GLU A 24 -13.91 7.53 -49.52
CA GLU A 24 -12.79 8.36 -49.06
C GLU A 24 -13.20 9.31 -47.92
N ASP A 25 -14.28 10.06 -48.11
CA ASP A 25 -14.78 11.02 -47.12
C ASP A 25 -15.21 10.34 -45.80
N VAL A 26 -15.95 9.23 -45.90
CA VAL A 26 -16.45 8.51 -44.71
C VAL A 26 -15.31 7.85 -43.96
N PHE A 27 -14.39 7.17 -44.64
CA PHE A 27 -13.26 6.49 -43.99
C PHE A 27 -12.30 7.49 -43.34
N ALA A 28 -12.05 8.65 -43.95
CA ALA A 28 -11.25 9.71 -43.34
C ALA A 28 -11.90 10.24 -42.04
N ARG A 29 -13.22 10.47 -42.06
CA ARG A 29 -13.98 10.92 -40.89
C ARG A 29 -14.01 9.87 -39.78
N VAL A 30 -14.32 8.63 -40.10
CA VAL A 30 -14.35 7.51 -39.13
C VAL A 30 -12.96 7.26 -38.56
N GLY A 31 -11.91 7.33 -39.38
CA GLY A 31 -10.52 7.24 -38.92
C GLY A 31 -10.14 8.36 -37.95
N HIS A 32 -10.61 9.59 -38.20
CA HIS A 32 -10.42 10.70 -37.26
C HIS A 32 -11.16 10.50 -35.93
N GLU A 33 -12.43 10.05 -35.98
CA GLU A 33 -13.23 9.76 -34.78
C GLU A 33 -12.61 8.62 -33.94
N LEU A 34 -12.15 7.55 -34.59
CA LEU A 34 -11.44 6.44 -33.95
C LEU A 34 -10.08 6.86 -33.38
N GLY A 35 -9.30 7.63 -34.14
CA GLY A 35 -8.00 8.15 -33.67
C GLY A 35 -8.13 9.00 -32.42
N ARG A 36 -9.15 9.88 -32.37
CA ARG A 36 -9.46 10.68 -31.18
C ARG A 36 -9.87 9.79 -30.00
N GLY A 37 -10.72 8.79 -30.24
CA GLY A 37 -11.11 7.83 -29.21
C GLY A 37 -9.93 7.01 -28.68
N HIS A 38 -9.01 6.59 -29.54
CA HIS A 38 -7.81 5.85 -29.15
C HIS A 38 -6.93 6.67 -28.19
N LEU A 39 -6.68 7.94 -28.51
CA LEU A 39 -5.86 8.84 -27.69
C LEU A 39 -6.46 9.04 -26.28
N ILE A 40 -7.77 9.29 -26.21
CA ILE A 40 -8.51 9.43 -24.94
C ILE A 40 -8.26 8.22 -24.03
N PHE A 41 -8.53 7.01 -24.52
CA PHE A 41 -8.36 5.80 -23.72
C PHE A 41 -6.89 5.49 -23.43
N GLN A 42 -5.97 5.82 -24.33
CA GLN A 42 -4.54 5.64 -24.07
C GLN A 42 -4.05 6.54 -22.92
N GLU A 43 -4.43 7.82 -22.90
CA GLU A 43 -4.09 8.76 -21.83
C GLU A 43 -4.71 8.35 -20.49
N LEU A 44 -6.00 7.98 -20.49
CA LEU A 44 -6.68 7.46 -19.30
C LEU A 44 -6.01 6.21 -18.75
N ASN A 45 -5.61 5.28 -19.62
CA ASN A 45 -4.97 4.04 -19.22
C ASN A 45 -3.61 4.32 -18.54
N GLN A 46 -2.81 5.22 -19.11
CA GLN A 46 -1.53 5.63 -18.52
C GLN A 46 -1.73 6.29 -17.15
N GLY A 47 -2.71 7.18 -17.03
CA GLY A 47 -3.02 7.83 -15.75
C GLY A 47 -3.45 6.84 -14.67
N LEU A 48 -4.32 5.88 -15.02
CA LEU A 48 -4.80 4.85 -14.09
C LEU A 48 -3.70 3.86 -13.69
N ALA A 49 -2.85 3.46 -14.63
CA ALA A 49 -1.72 2.57 -14.34
C ALA A 49 -0.68 3.23 -13.43
N ALA A 50 -0.33 4.50 -13.68
CA ALA A 50 0.58 5.26 -12.84
C ALA A 50 0.03 5.42 -11.41
N LEU A 51 -1.27 5.69 -11.27
CA LEU A 51 -1.92 5.82 -9.98
C LEU A 51 -2.01 4.47 -9.23
N SER A 52 -2.28 3.36 -9.92
CA SER A 52 -2.26 2.02 -9.31
C SER A 52 -0.88 1.67 -8.74
N ALA A 53 0.18 2.04 -9.45
CA ALA A 53 1.57 1.87 -8.99
C ALA A 53 1.87 2.73 -7.75
N GLU A 54 1.44 4.00 -7.74
CA GLU A 54 1.61 4.91 -6.60
C GLU A 54 0.87 4.42 -5.35
N LEU A 55 -0.39 3.98 -5.50
CA LEU A 55 -1.17 3.36 -4.42
C LEU A 55 -0.59 2.02 -3.94
N SER A 56 0.33 1.43 -4.70
CA SER A 56 1.07 0.22 -4.34
C SER A 56 2.44 0.50 -3.73
N GLY A 57 2.78 1.78 -3.53
CA GLY A 57 4.06 2.22 -2.97
C GLY A 57 4.33 1.67 -1.57
N ALA A 58 5.61 1.43 -1.28
CA ALA A 58 6.07 0.93 0.02
C ALA A 58 5.81 1.91 1.17
N GLU A 59 5.68 3.21 0.88
CA GLU A 59 5.45 4.27 1.87
C GLU A 59 4.08 4.12 2.58
N ILE A 60 3.03 3.79 1.83
CA ILE A 60 1.69 3.59 2.39
C ILE A 60 1.61 2.28 3.20
N GLU A 61 2.30 1.23 2.77
CA GLU A 61 2.42 -0.01 3.56
C GLU A 61 3.20 0.21 4.86
N GLY A 62 4.27 1.01 4.80
CA GLY A 62 5.05 1.42 5.95
C GLY A 62 4.21 2.15 6.98
N ALA A 63 3.38 3.12 6.55
CA ALA A 63 2.51 3.84 7.46
C ALA A 63 1.37 3.01 8.06
N ALA A 64 0.80 2.09 7.28
CA ALA A 64 -0.17 1.14 7.80
C ALA A 64 0.48 0.27 8.89
N THR A 65 1.69 -0.24 8.64
CA THR A 65 2.46 -0.99 9.64
C THR A 65 2.77 -0.15 10.88
N ALA A 66 3.13 1.12 10.69
CA ALA A 66 3.40 2.04 11.79
C ALA A 66 2.15 2.33 12.65
N LEU A 67 0.95 2.44 12.05
CA LEU A 67 -0.31 2.54 12.82
C LEU A 67 -0.53 1.31 13.71
N GLN A 68 -0.26 0.11 13.18
CA GLN A 68 -0.36 -1.14 13.94
C GLN A 68 0.67 -1.20 15.08
N GLU A 69 1.88 -0.69 14.85
CA GLU A 69 2.93 -0.60 15.87
C GLU A 69 2.55 0.36 17.01
N ILE A 70 2.03 1.55 16.69
CA ILE A 70 1.52 2.48 17.71
C ILE A 70 0.35 1.86 18.47
N ALA A 71 -0.60 1.22 17.77
CA ALA A 71 -1.74 0.56 18.41
C ALA A 71 -1.27 -0.53 19.39
N ALA A 72 -0.36 -1.41 18.97
CA ALA A 72 0.21 -2.44 19.82
C ALA A 72 0.87 -1.83 21.06
N ARG A 73 1.60 -0.74 20.87
CA ARG A 73 2.33 -0.08 21.96
C ARG A 73 1.41 0.61 22.98
N LEU A 74 0.35 1.26 22.54
CA LEU A 74 -0.68 1.80 23.45
C LEU A 74 -1.33 0.69 24.28
N SER A 75 -1.57 -0.48 23.67
CA SER A 75 -2.08 -1.66 24.39
C SER A 75 -1.05 -2.19 25.40
N GLU A 76 0.22 -2.30 25.03
CA GLU A 76 1.30 -2.70 25.95
C GLU A 76 1.39 -1.75 27.16
N LEU A 77 1.37 -0.43 26.93
CA LEU A 77 1.34 0.56 27.99
C LEU A 77 0.11 0.38 28.89
N ALA A 78 -1.09 0.23 28.32
CA ALA A 78 -2.31 0.00 29.07
C ALA A 78 -2.27 -1.28 29.93
N GLN A 79 -1.56 -2.32 29.47
CA GLN A 79 -1.36 -3.58 30.20
C GLN A 79 -0.26 -3.49 31.26
N ALA A 80 0.74 -2.62 31.07
CA ALA A 80 1.82 -2.42 32.02
C ALA A 80 1.39 -1.62 33.26
N LEU A 81 0.49 -0.62 33.11
CA LEU A 81 0.09 0.26 34.24
C LEU A 81 -0.37 -0.48 35.50
N PRO A 82 -1.24 -1.51 35.45
CA PRO A 82 -1.64 -2.25 36.64
C PRO A 82 -0.49 -3.02 37.30
N ALA A 83 0.44 -3.55 36.50
CA ALA A 83 1.62 -4.24 37.01
C ALA A 83 2.57 -3.25 37.71
N GLU A 84 2.76 -2.04 37.16
CA GLU A 84 3.51 -0.98 37.84
C GLU A 84 2.87 -0.57 39.16
N THR A 85 1.55 -0.38 39.20
CA THR A 85 0.81 -0.05 40.42
C THR A 85 0.99 -1.14 41.48
N ALA A 86 0.88 -2.41 41.09
CA ALA A 86 1.03 -3.55 42.01
C ALA A 86 2.46 -3.70 42.57
N LEU A 87 3.48 -3.45 41.75
CA LEU A 87 4.87 -3.46 42.18
C LEU A 87 5.18 -2.31 43.14
N LEU A 88 4.70 -1.10 42.87
CA LEU A 88 4.82 0.04 43.79
C LEU A 88 4.11 -0.22 45.12
N GLU A 89 2.93 -0.85 45.09
CA GLU A 89 2.23 -1.26 46.32
C GLU A 89 3.07 -2.27 47.12
N THR A 90 3.68 -3.23 46.44
CA THR A 90 4.53 -4.26 47.07
C THR A 90 5.78 -3.65 47.69
N ILE A 91 6.45 -2.73 46.97
CA ILE A 91 7.57 -1.93 47.51
C ILE A 91 7.11 -1.15 48.74
N GLY A 92 5.96 -0.47 48.67
CA GLY A 92 5.39 0.29 49.79
C GLY A 92 5.10 -0.56 51.03
N LYS A 93 4.61 -1.79 50.85
CA LYS A 93 4.42 -2.75 51.96
C LYS A 93 5.76 -3.16 52.56
N GLY A 94 6.75 -3.47 51.73
CA GLY A 94 8.10 -3.82 52.18
C GLY A 94 8.79 -2.69 52.94
N THR A 95 8.67 -1.45 52.48
CA THR A 95 9.27 -0.28 53.17
C THR A 95 8.59 -0.01 54.52
N ALA A 96 7.28 -0.20 54.63
CA ALA A 96 6.55 -0.12 55.90
C ALA A 96 6.97 -1.23 56.87
N GLU A 97 7.14 -2.47 56.38
CA GLU A 97 7.64 -3.59 57.19
C GLU A 97 9.06 -3.34 57.70
N ALA A 98 9.97 -2.87 56.82
CA ALA A 98 11.33 -2.49 57.19
C ALA A 98 11.36 -1.41 58.29
N SER A 99 10.49 -0.38 58.18
CA SER A 99 10.30 0.64 59.23
C SER A 99 9.90 0.03 60.57
N GLY A 100 8.97 -0.93 60.55
CA GLY A 100 8.51 -1.66 61.73
C GLY A 100 9.63 -2.41 62.43
N LEU A 101 10.57 -2.99 61.66
CA LEU A 101 11.72 -3.74 62.18
C LEU A 101 12.85 -2.84 62.70
N LEU A 102 13.02 -1.64 62.15
CA LEU A 102 14.03 -0.68 62.62
C LEU A 102 13.74 -0.14 64.02
N LYS A 103 12.46 0.03 64.38
CA LYS A 103 12.07 0.57 65.69
C LYS A 103 12.58 -0.28 66.88
N PRO A 104 12.37 -1.61 66.92
CA PRO A 104 12.97 -2.47 67.95
C PRO A 104 14.49 -2.47 67.92
N LEU A 105 15.10 -2.51 66.73
CA LEU A 105 16.56 -2.48 66.55
C LEU A 105 17.18 -1.24 67.23
N PHE A 106 16.59 -0.07 67.00
CA PHE A 106 17.01 1.17 67.62
C PHE A 106 16.96 1.11 69.16
N LYS A 107 15.90 0.53 69.73
CA LYS A 107 15.78 0.34 71.19
C LYS A 107 16.87 -0.57 71.75
N HIS A 108 17.19 -1.66 71.06
CA HIS A 108 18.25 -2.58 71.51
C HIS A 108 19.64 -1.93 71.45
N ILE A 109 19.93 -1.14 70.41
CA ILE A 109 21.19 -0.39 70.31
C ILE A 109 21.30 0.66 71.42
N GLN A 110 20.22 1.40 71.72
CA GLN A 110 20.21 2.33 72.85
C GLN A 110 20.45 1.62 74.19
N MET A 111 19.91 0.41 74.35
CA MET A 111 20.13 -0.40 75.54
C MET A 111 21.62 -0.78 75.68
N ILE A 112 22.31 -1.14 74.59
CA ILE A 112 23.77 -1.36 74.59
C ILE A 112 24.52 -0.13 75.12
N THR A 113 24.16 1.07 74.66
CA THR A 113 24.81 2.32 75.10
C THR A 113 24.54 2.61 76.58
N ILE A 114 23.35 2.30 77.07
CA ILE A 114 22.96 2.42 78.49
C ILE A 114 23.74 1.41 79.34
N ILE A 115 23.81 0.14 78.91
CA ILE A 115 24.56 -0.92 79.60
C ILE A 115 26.03 -0.56 79.67
N ALA A 116 26.64 -0.10 78.56
CA ALA A 116 28.03 0.33 78.53
C ALA A 116 28.30 1.50 79.49
N ARG A 117 27.36 2.45 79.60
CA ARG A 117 27.47 3.56 80.56
C ARG A 117 27.33 3.10 82.01
N SER A 118 26.39 2.21 82.30
CA SER A 118 26.23 1.61 83.64
C SER A 118 27.46 0.80 84.03
N ALA A 119 28.01 0.03 83.08
CA ALA A 119 29.28 -0.68 83.24
C ALA A 119 30.43 0.27 83.56
N ARG A 120 30.51 1.42 82.90
CA ARG A 120 31.55 2.41 83.17
C ARG A 120 31.46 3.02 84.58
N ILE A 121 30.25 3.20 85.12
CA ILE A 121 30.03 3.67 86.50
C ILE A 121 30.52 2.61 87.49
N GLU A 122 30.14 1.36 87.28
CA GLU A 122 30.57 0.23 88.11
C GLU A 122 32.10 -0.01 88.01
N ALA A 123 32.69 0.22 86.84
CA ALA A 123 34.15 0.13 86.62
C ALA A 123 34.90 1.17 87.48
N ALA A 124 34.31 2.35 87.65
CA ALA A 124 34.90 3.44 88.40
C ALA A 124 34.89 3.21 89.92
N SER A 125 34.04 2.30 90.43
CA SER A 125 33.94 1.93 91.85
C SER A 125 34.80 0.72 92.26
N LEU A 126 35.49 0.07 91.32
CA LEU A 126 36.37 -1.08 91.60
C LEU A 126 37.80 -0.64 91.98
N ASP A 127 38.32 -1.22 93.08
CA ASP A 127 39.73 -1.13 93.48
C ASP A 127 40.53 -2.30 92.87
N GLY A 128 41.34 -2.00 91.85
CA GLY A 128 42.19 -2.94 91.08
C GLY A 128 41.71 -3.18 89.64
N ASP A 129 42.64 -3.14 88.66
CA ASP A 129 42.43 -3.29 87.20
C ASP A 129 41.42 -2.30 86.55
N ARG A 130 41.21 -1.15 87.19
CA ARG A 130 40.28 -0.08 86.80
C ARG A 130 40.48 0.45 85.37
N GLU A 131 41.74 0.62 84.94
CA GLU A 131 42.06 1.10 83.59
C GLU A 131 41.58 0.14 82.51
N GLY A 132 41.73 -1.17 82.73
CA GLY A 132 41.19 -2.19 81.85
C GLY A 132 39.68 -2.04 81.72
N PHE A 133 38.94 -2.13 82.85
CA PHE A 133 37.47 -2.07 82.83
C PHE A 133 36.92 -0.79 82.20
N LEU A 134 37.57 0.35 82.45
CA LEU A 134 37.21 1.60 81.79
C LEU A 134 37.45 1.58 80.28
N ALA A 135 38.55 0.99 79.80
CA ALA A 135 38.83 0.89 78.36
C ALA A 135 37.78 0.06 77.61
N PHE A 136 37.38 -1.11 78.13
CA PHE A 136 36.38 -1.96 77.46
C PHE A 136 35.00 -1.31 77.44
N THR A 137 34.60 -0.65 78.53
CA THR A 137 33.31 0.05 78.60
C THR A 137 33.27 1.27 77.68
N GLN A 138 34.41 1.92 77.46
CA GLN A 138 34.54 3.00 76.48
C GLN A 138 34.42 2.47 75.05
N GLU A 139 35.09 1.37 74.74
CA GLU A 139 35.04 0.73 73.42
C GLU A 139 33.62 0.27 73.08
N ALA A 140 32.91 -0.38 74.01
CA ALA A 140 31.51 -0.77 73.83
C ALA A 140 30.58 0.45 73.66
N TYR A 141 30.86 1.55 74.37
CA TYR A 141 30.08 2.78 74.26
C TYR A 141 30.28 3.47 72.90
N ASP A 142 31.54 3.60 72.44
CA ASP A 142 31.88 4.24 71.18
C ASP A 142 31.34 3.44 69.99
N LEU A 143 31.44 2.12 70.05
CA LEU A 143 30.86 1.22 69.06
C LEU A 143 29.33 1.31 69.03
N GLY A 144 28.68 1.28 70.21
CA GLY A 144 27.23 1.48 70.32
C GLY A 144 26.77 2.83 69.76
N LYS A 145 27.55 3.90 70.00
CA LYS A 145 27.33 5.25 69.44
C LYS A 145 27.46 5.30 67.92
N ALA A 146 28.48 4.67 67.34
CA ALA A 146 28.68 4.62 65.90
C ALA A 146 27.51 3.89 65.20
N VAL A 147 27.12 2.74 65.74
CA VAL A 147 25.98 1.96 65.26
C VAL A 147 24.66 2.73 65.39
N GLN A 148 24.46 3.42 66.52
CA GLN A 148 23.28 4.27 66.72
C GLN A 148 23.19 5.33 65.62
N GLY A 149 24.29 6.04 65.31
CA GLY A 149 24.32 7.04 64.26
C GLY A 149 23.99 6.49 62.87
N ALA A 150 24.50 5.30 62.53
CA ALA A 150 24.21 4.62 61.26
C ALA A 150 22.71 4.28 61.12
N ILE A 151 22.09 3.78 62.20
CA ILE A 151 20.68 3.42 62.20
C ILE A 151 19.75 4.64 62.25
N GLU A 152 20.13 5.72 62.92
CA GLU A 152 19.42 7.01 62.85
C GLU A 152 19.47 7.60 61.43
N GLY A 153 20.60 7.47 60.73
CA GLY A 153 20.72 7.80 59.31
C GLY A 153 19.73 6.98 58.47
N CYS A 154 19.74 5.66 58.65
CA CYS A 154 18.84 4.75 57.95
C CYS A 154 17.35 5.03 58.21
N ALA A 155 16.96 5.38 59.45
CA ALA A 155 15.58 5.73 59.77
C ALA A 155 15.12 7.00 59.03
N ARG A 156 16.00 7.99 58.86
CA ARG A 156 15.71 9.20 58.07
C ARG A 156 15.56 8.90 56.59
N ASP A 157 16.45 8.09 56.03
CA ASP A 157 16.36 7.69 54.62
C ASP A 157 15.15 6.78 54.37
N GLN A 158 14.76 5.94 55.33
CA GLN A 158 13.54 5.14 55.28
C GLN A 158 12.26 5.99 55.23
N GLN A 159 12.21 7.08 56.00
CA GLN A 159 11.08 8.00 55.97
C GLN A 159 10.96 8.66 54.59
N ARG A 160 12.08 9.15 54.04
CA ARG A 160 12.14 9.72 52.69
C ARG A 160 11.70 8.72 51.62
N LEU A 161 12.18 7.47 51.72
CA LEU A 161 11.80 6.38 50.84
C LEU A 161 10.30 6.11 50.89
N SER A 162 9.72 6.06 52.09
CA SER A 162 8.29 5.77 52.27
C SER A 162 7.41 6.88 51.70
N GLU A 163 7.81 8.14 51.89
CA GLU A 163 7.14 9.30 51.30
C GLU A 163 7.24 9.30 49.77
N ALA A 164 8.42 9.00 49.22
CA ALA A 164 8.64 8.92 47.77
C ALA A 164 7.81 7.79 47.13
N VAL A 165 7.83 6.59 47.71
CA VAL A 165 7.06 5.44 47.20
C VAL A 165 5.55 5.68 47.35
N ALA A 166 5.09 6.26 48.46
CA ALA A 166 3.67 6.59 48.64
C ALA A 166 3.20 7.64 47.62
N THR A 167 4.03 8.65 47.35
CA THR A 167 3.76 9.68 46.34
C THR A 167 3.71 9.08 44.94
N ALA A 168 4.69 8.26 44.57
CA ALA A 168 4.74 7.57 43.28
C ALA A 168 3.55 6.62 43.11
N PHE A 169 3.22 5.83 44.14
CA PHE A 169 2.06 4.94 44.13
C PHE A 169 0.75 5.70 43.95
N GLY A 170 0.54 6.81 44.69
CA GLY A 170 -0.65 7.63 44.57
C GLY A 170 -0.82 8.21 43.16
N ARG A 171 0.26 8.78 42.61
CA ARG A 171 0.28 9.33 41.24
C ARG A 171 0.06 8.25 40.19
N GLN A 172 0.72 7.11 40.32
CA GLN A 172 0.57 5.99 39.38
C GLN A 172 -0.85 5.43 39.39
N LYS A 173 -1.46 5.28 40.58
CA LYS A 173 -2.82 4.77 40.71
C LYS A 173 -3.86 5.74 40.11
N GLU A 174 -3.69 7.04 40.33
CA GLU A 174 -4.54 8.06 39.70
C GLU A 174 -4.36 8.03 38.18
N PHE A 175 -3.12 7.92 37.71
CA PHE A 175 -2.79 7.83 36.30
C PHE A 175 -3.40 6.59 35.64
N GLU A 176 -3.24 5.40 36.24
CA GLU A 176 -3.86 4.16 35.79
C GLU A 176 -5.38 4.32 35.68
N GLY A 177 -6.04 4.82 36.73
CA GLY A 177 -7.50 4.97 36.75
C GLY A 177 -8.02 5.92 35.67
N ARG A 178 -7.25 6.95 35.32
CA ARG A 178 -7.64 7.96 34.33
C ARG A 178 -7.34 7.53 32.90
N TYR A 179 -6.19 6.93 32.64
CA TYR A 179 -5.66 6.78 31.29
C TYR A 179 -5.64 5.35 30.76
N ARG A 180 -5.75 4.32 31.61
CA ARG A 180 -5.71 2.91 31.16
C ARG A 180 -6.78 2.60 30.11
N ASN A 181 -8.04 2.98 30.37
CA ASN A 181 -9.13 2.74 29.44
C ASN A 181 -9.01 3.59 28.18
N GLN A 182 -8.45 4.80 28.28
CA GLN A 182 -8.21 5.68 27.13
C GLN A 182 -7.15 5.08 26.21
N LEU A 183 -6.01 4.65 26.75
CA LEU A 183 -4.96 3.96 25.99
C LEU A 183 -5.47 2.71 25.27
N ALA A 184 -6.30 1.89 25.95
CA ALA A 184 -6.89 0.69 25.36
C ALA A 184 -7.92 1.02 24.26
N ALA A 185 -8.75 2.05 24.45
CA ALA A 185 -9.71 2.49 23.44
C ALA A 185 -9.00 3.02 22.19
N GLU A 186 -8.01 3.90 22.35
CA GLU A 186 -7.22 4.46 21.26
C GLU A 186 -6.42 3.39 20.51
N SER A 187 -5.86 2.40 21.22
CA SER A 187 -5.24 1.22 20.60
C SER A 187 -6.21 0.48 19.67
N SER A 188 -7.43 0.21 20.15
CA SER A 188 -8.47 -0.46 19.35
C SER A 188 -8.92 0.40 18.17
N GLU A 189 -8.99 1.71 18.34
CA GLU A 189 -9.38 2.66 17.29
C GLU A 189 -8.32 2.73 16.19
N LEU A 190 -7.04 2.85 16.55
CA LEU A 190 -5.92 2.82 15.60
C LEU A 190 -5.80 1.47 14.87
N GLY A 191 -6.06 0.35 15.56
CA GLY A 191 -6.11 -0.97 14.91
C GLY A 191 -7.28 -1.12 13.92
N SER A 192 -8.41 -0.50 14.22
CA SER A 192 -9.56 -0.44 13.29
C SER A 192 -9.26 0.48 12.10
N ALA A 193 -8.64 1.63 12.35
CA ALA A 193 -8.17 2.56 11.34
C ALA A 193 -7.15 1.92 10.39
N TYR A 194 -6.23 1.09 10.90
CA TYR A 194 -5.31 0.31 10.08
C TYR A 194 -6.05 -0.58 9.08
N SER A 195 -7.02 -1.36 9.57
CA SER A 195 -7.78 -2.29 8.74
C SER A 195 -8.57 -1.55 7.67
N ALA A 196 -9.26 -0.47 8.06
CA ALA A 196 -10.02 0.37 7.14
C ALA A 196 -9.14 1.06 6.09
N LEU A 197 -7.94 1.55 6.45
CA LEU A 197 -6.99 2.14 5.50
C LEU A 197 -6.50 1.10 4.48
N ARG A 198 -6.24 -0.13 4.94
CA ARG A 198 -5.83 -1.25 4.09
C ARG A 198 -6.95 -1.65 3.12
N ASP A 199 -8.18 -1.74 3.60
CA ASP A 199 -9.35 -2.07 2.78
C ASP A 199 -9.62 -0.98 1.74
N GLN A 200 -9.58 0.30 2.16
CA GLN A 200 -9.76 1.43 1.26
C GLN A 200 -8.69 1.43 0.14
N ARG A 201 -7.42 1.19 0.49
CA ARG A 201 -6.35 1.06 -0.50
C ARG A 201 -6.56 -0.13 -1.44
N GLY A 202 -6.96 -1.28 -0.90
CA GLY A 202 -7.29 -2.46 -1.69
C GLY A 202 -8.37 -2.18 -2.72
N ASN A 203 -9.43 -1.48 -2.31
CA ASN A 203 -10.52 -1.07 -3.19
C ASN A 203 -10.07 -0.06 -4.26
N SER A 204 -9.35 1.00 -3.88
CA SER A 204 -8.83 2.00 -4.83
C SER A 204 -7.90 1.38 -5.87
N ARG A 205 -7.04 0.44 -5.45
CA ARG A 205 -6.17 -0.30 -6.37
C ARG A 205 -6.95 -1.20 -7.30
N HIS A 206 -7.88 -2.00 -6.75
CA HIS A 206 -8.69 -2.91 -7.55
C HIS A 206 -9.47 -2.13 -8.63
N LEU A 207 -10.01 -0.97 -8.26
CA LEU A 207 -10.68 -0.07 -9.18
C LEU A 207 -9.75 0.45 -10.29
N ALA A 208 -8.56 0.93 -9.92
CA ALA A 208 -7.57 1.42 -10.89
C ALA A 208 -7.14 0.31 -11.87
N ASP A 209 -6.92 -0.92 -11.38
CA ASP A 209 -6.53 -2.07 -12.19
C ASP A 209 -7.65 -2.50 -13.16
N LEU A 210 -8.91 -2.57 -12.69
CA LEU A 210 -10.06 -2.88 -13.53
C LEU A 210 -10.27 -1.84 -14.62
N ALA A 211 -10.18 -0.55 -14.26
CA ALA A 211 -10.33 0.55 -15.20
C ALA A 211 -9.18 0.56 -16.22
N SER A 212 -7.92 0.39 -15.79
CA SER A 212 -6.76 0.30 -16.69
C SER A 212 -6.88 -0.89 -17.65
N ALA A 213 -7.19 -2.09 -17.16
CA ALA A 213 -7.31 -3.29 -17.98
C ALA A 213 -8.38 -3.14 -19.07
N SER A 214 -9.50 -2.51 -18.72
CA SER A 214 -10.61 -2.34 -19.67
C SER A 214 -10.35 -1.20 -20.66
N THR A 215 -9.74 -0.11 -20.19
CA THR A 215 -9.33 1.02 -21.04
C THR A 215 -8.29 0.57 -22.09
N ARG A 216 -7.37 -0.32 -21.72
CA ARG A 216 -6.43 -0.96 -22.64
C ARG A 216 -7.14 -1.80 -23.72
N LYS A 217 -8.12 -2.63 -23.33
CA LYS A 217 -8.88 -3.45 -24.30
C LYS A 217 -9.60 -2.59 -25.34
N ILE A 218 -10.18 -1.47 -24.90
CA ILE A 218 -10.83 -0.51 -25.79
C ILE A 218 -9.81 0.11 -26.76
N ALA A 219 -8.65 0.54 -26.26
CA ALA A 219 -7.60 1.10 -27.11
C ALA A 219 -7.09 0.09 -28.17
N GLU A 220 -6.93 -1.18 -27.80
CA GLU A 220 -6.55 -2.28 -28.72
C GLU A 220 -7.63 -2.54 -29.77
N ALA A 221 -8.90 -2.60 -29.36
CA ALA A 221 -10.03 -2.80 -30.27
C ALA A 221 -10.20 -1.64 -31.27
N VAL A 222 -10.05 -0.40 -30.81
CA VAL A 222 -10.03 0.78 -31.68
C VAL A 222 -8.85 0.73 -32.65
N GLY A 223 -7.66 0.35 -32.19
CA GLY A 223 -6.49 0.16 -33.03
C GLY A 223 -6.72 -0.88 -34.14
N SER A 224 -7.36 -2.01 -33.82
CA SER A 224 -7.73 -3.03 -34.80
C SER A 224 -8.77 -2.52 -35.82
N ALA A 225 -9.75 -1.72 -35.38
CA ALA A 225 -10.73 -1.10 -36.27
C ALA A 225 -10.06 -0.11 -37.24
N ILE A 226 -9.07 0.67 -36.79
CA ILE A 226 -8.29 1.56 -37.66
C ILE A 226 -7.52 0.77 -38.72
N ILE A 227 -6.94 -0.38 -38.38
CA ILE A 227 -6.29 -1.26 -39.38
C ILE A 227 -7.32 -1.77 -40.39
N SER A 228 -8.52 -2.14 -39.94
CA SER A 228 -9.60 -2.61 -40.82
C SER A 228 -10.12 -1.52 -41.77
N LEU A 229 -9.92 -0.22 -41.46
CA LEU A 229 -10.24 0.87 -42.38
C LEU A 229 -9.40 0.85 -43.67
N GLN A 230 -8.23 0.18 -43.68
CA GLN A 230 -7.42 0.03 -44.89
C GLN A 230 -8.15 -0.75 -46.00
N ALA A 231 -9.13 -1.60 -45.65
CA ALA A 231 -9.95 -2.31 -46.63
C ALA A 231 -10.80 -1.36 -47.51
N GLY A 232 -11.14 -0.16 -46.98
CA GLY A 232 -11.82 0.88 -47.75
C GLY A 232 -10.96 1.43 -48.89
N ASP A 233 -9.65 1.58 -48.68
CA ASP A 233 -8.75 2.02 -49.75
C ASP A 233 -8.64 0.97 -50.87
N SER A 234 -8.59 -0.31 -50.50
CA SER A 234 -8.64 -1.39 -51.49
C SER A 234 -9.94 -1.36 -52.30
N THR A 235 -11.09 -1.20 -51.64
CA THR A 235 -12.38 -1.09 -52.34
C THR A 235 -12.43 0.12 -53.26
N ARG A 236 -11.98 1.30 -52.80
CA ARG A 236 -11.91 2.52 -53.61
C ARG A 236 -11.08 2.31 -54.89
N GLN A 237 -9.88 1.74 -54.77
CA GLN A 237 -9.03 1.43 -55.93
C GLN A 237 -9.72 0.49 -56.92
N ARG A 238 -10.41 -0.55 -56.42
CA ARG A 238 -11.17 -1.48 -57.27
C ARG A 238 -12.30 -0.78 -58.03
N LEU A 239 -13.02 0.12 -57.38
CA LEU A 239 -14.06 0.92 -58.04
C LEU A 239 -13.48 1.85 -59.11
N GLU A 240 -12.30 2.43 -58.87
CA GLU A 240 -11.58 3.24 -59.85
C GLU A 240 -11.14 2.42 -61.07
N HIS A 241 -10.66 1.19 -60.86
CA HIS A 241 -10.34 0.27 -61.95
C HIS A 241 -11.58 -0.14 -62.76
N VAL A 242 -12.71 -0.37 -62.09
CA VAL A 242 -13.99 -0.63 -62.76
C VAL A 242 -14.43 0.56 -63.60
N ALA A 243 -14.39 1.78 -63.04
CA ALA A 243 -14.71 3.00 -63.77
C ALA A 243 -13.78 3.22 -64.98
N HIS A 244 -12.48 2.94 -64.81
CA HIS A 244 -11.51 3.00 -65.91
C HIS A 244 -11.83 2.00 -67.03
N GLY A 245 -12.17 0.76 -66.70
CA GLY A 245 -12.60 -0.24 -67.68
C GLY A 245 -13.85 0.18 -68.45
N LEU A 246 -14.84 0.78 -67.77
CA LEU A 246 -16.05 1.30 -68.42
C LEU A 246 -15.76 2.50 -69.34
N ARG A 247 -14.79 3.35 -69.00
CA ARG A 247 -14.34 4.44 -69.89
C ARG A 247 -13.69 3.90 -71.16
N LEU A 248 -12.88 2.84 -71.06
CA LEU A 248 -12.31 2.15 -72.23
C LEU A 248 -13.40 1.54 -73.13
N ALA A 249 -14.49 1.02 -72.54
CA ALA A 249 -15.63 0.49 -73.30
C ALA A 249 -16.52 1.57 -73.94
N SER A 250 -16.40 2.85 -73.52
CA SER A 250 -17.22 3.97 -74.01
C SER A 250 -16.73 4.57 -75.35
N GLY A 251 -15.56 4.12 -75.86
CA GLY A 251 -14.95 4.66 -77.08
C GLY A 251 -14.13 5.94 -76.85
N PRO A 252 -13.38 6.42 -77.86
CA PRO A 252 -12.35 7.43 -77.66
C PRO A 252 -12.91 8.79 -77.23
N VAL A 253 -12.32 9.35 -76.17
CA VAL A 253 -12.29 10.80 -75.95
C VAL A 253 -11.45 11.39 -77.10
N PRO A 254 -11.82 12.53 -77.72
CA PRO A 254 -11.04 13.11 -78.82
C PRO A 254 -9.58 13.33 -78.40
N SER A 255 -8.68 12.48 -78.91
CA SER A 255 -7.24 12.45 -78.63
C SER A 255 -6.47 12.45 -79.96
N LEU A 256 -5.28 13.05 -79.96
CA LEU A 256 -4.42 13.21 -81.16
C LEU A 256 -3.60 11.94 -81.48
N ALA A 257 -3.68 10.88 -80.68
CA ALA A 257 -3.00 9.60 -80.90
C ALA A 257 -4.01 8.47 -81.22
N PRO A 258 -3.68 7.52 -82.13
CA PRO A 258 -4.51 6.35 -82.38
C PRO A 258 -4.44 5.40 -81.18
N GLU A 259 -5.44 5.45 -80.31
CA GLU A 259 -5.63 4.47 -79.24
C GLU A 259 -6.34 3.21 -79.79
N PRO A 260 -6.01 2.01 -79.28
CA PRO A 260 -6.72 0.79 -79.63
C PRO A 260 -8.20 0.94 -79.23
N VAL A 261 -9.09 0.83 -80.22
CA VAL A 261 -10.54 0.96 -80.00
C VAL A 261 -11.12 -0.44 -79.83
N ALA A 262 -11.85 -0.66 -78.73
CA ALA A 262 -12.58 -1.91 -78.50
C ALA A 262 -13.53 -2.21 -79.67
N SER A 263 -13.59 -3.47 -80.10
CA SER A 263 -14.69 -3.90 -80.98
C SER A 263 -16.02 -3.78 -80.23
N GLU A 264 -17.15 -3.80 -80.94
CA GLU A 264 -18.47 -3.84 -80.27
C GLU A 264 -18.61 -5.05 -79.33
N ASP A 265 -17.99 -6.20 -79.69
CA ASP A 265 -17.95 -7.40 -78.85
C ASP A 265 -16.94 -7.26 -77.69
N GLY A 266 -15.84 -6.55 -77.90
CA GLY A 266 -14.87 -6.18 -76.86
C GLY A 266 -15.47 -5.26 -75.79
N ALA A 267 -16.19 -4.23 -76.21
CA ALA A 267 -16.89 -3.31 -75.29
C ALA A 267 -17.94 -4.06 -74.44
N ARG A 268 -18.69 -5.00 -75.04
CA ARG A 268 -19.63 -5.87 -74.31
C ARG A 268 -18.92 -6.79 -73.32
N THR A 269 -17.81 -7.41 -73.72
CA THR A 269 -16.98 -8.27 -72.86
C THR A 269 -16.47 -7.49 -71.65
N ILE A 270 -16.01 -6.25 -71.85
CA ILE A 270 -15.54 -5.38 -70.78
C ILE A 270 -16.69 -4.97 -69.86
N CYS A 271 -17.88 -4.66 -70.38
CA CYS A 271 -19.04 -4.35 -69.53
C CYS A 271 -19.43 -5.51 -68.62
N GLN A 272 -19.41 -6.75 -69.14
CA GLN A 272 -19.68 -7.95 -68.34
C GLN A 272 -18.57 -8.23 -67.31
N LEU A 273 -17.30 -8.07 -67.69
CA LEU A 273 -16.17 -8.18 -66.76
C LEU A 273 -16.26 -7.14 -65.64
N GLN A 274 -16.53 -5.88 -65.99
CA GLN A 274 -16.68 -4.80 -65.02
C GLN A 274 -17.90 -4.99 -64.12
N ALA A 275 -18.99 -5.57 -64.61
CA ALA A 275 -20.13 -5.96 -63.77
C ALA A 275 -19.75 -7.07 -62.77
N ALA A 276 -18.95 -8.06 -63.18
CA ALA A 276 -18.45 -9.11 -62.29
C ALA A 276 -17.49 -8.54 -61.22
N GLN A 277 -16.54 -7.67 -61.62
CA GLN A 277 -15.64 -6.96 -60.70
C GLN A 277 -16.40 -6.10 -59.69
N LEU A 278 -17.43 -5.37 -60.15
CA LEU A 278 -18.23 -4.50 -59.30
C LEU A 278 -19.03 -5.29 -58.25
N ARG A 279 -19.58 -6.45 -58.63
CA ARG A 279 -20.29 -7.34 -57.69
C ARG A 279 -19.37 -7.94 -56.64
N ASP A 280 -18.16 -8.34 -57.04
CA ASP A 280 -17.18 -8.88 -56.10
C ASP A 280 -16.68 -7.80 -55.14
N ALA A 281 -16.34 -6.62 -55.65
CA ALA A 281 -15.94 -5.47 -54.85
C ALA A 281 -17.02 -5.05 -53.85
N GLN A 282 -18.29 -4.99 -54.27
CA GLN A 282 -19.39 -4.66 -53.37
C GLN A 282 -19.61 -5.72 -52.28
N ARG A 283 -19.46 -7.01 -52.61
CA ARG A 283 -19.64 -8.11 -51.64
C ARG A 283 -18.60 -8.04 -50.53
N GLU A 284 -17.34 -7.88 -50.91
CA GLU A 284 -16.21 -7.75 -49.97
C GLU A 284 -16.39 -6.51 -49.11
N PHE A 285 -16.67 -5.37 -49.75
CA PHE A 285 -16.89 -4.11 -49.06
C PHE A 285 -18.06 -4.15 -48.06
N GLY A 286 -19.18 -4.78 -48.42
CA GLY A 286 -20.29 -4.99 -47.50
C GLY A 286 -19.93 -5.88 -46.32
N GLY A 287 -19.08 -6.88 -46.53
CA GLY A 287 -18.50 -7.72 -45.47
C GLY A 287 -17.64 -6.90 -44.51
N ASP A 288 -16.75 -6.07 -45.04
CA ASP A 288 -15.82 -5.21 -44.29
C ASP A 288 -16.57 -4.15 -43.47
N ILE A 289 -17.55 -3.46 -44.08
CA ILE A 289 -18.44 -2.53 -43.35
C ILE A 289 -19.15 -3.26 -42.22
N GLY A 290 -19.68 -4.46 -42.47
CA GLY A 290 -20.35 -5.26 -41.44
C GLY A 290 -19.41 -5.64 -40.30
N GLN A 291 -18.14 -5.94 -40.59
CA GLN A 291 -17.13 -6.22 -39.57
C GLN A 291 -16.79 -4.97 -38.75
N ILE A 292 -16.60 -3.82 -39.39
CA ILE A 292 -16.33 -2.55 -38.71
C ILE A 292 -17.50 -2.18 -37.78
N VAL A 293 -18.75 -2.26 -38.25
CA VAL A 293 -19.94 -1.96 -37.43
C VAL A 293 -20.03 -2.89 -36.20
N ARG A 294 -19.74 -4.19 -36.36
CA ARG A 294 -19.69 -5.12 -35.23
C ARG A 294 -18.57 -4.78 -34.23
N ALA A 295 -17.39 -4.42 -34.72
CA ALA A 295 -16.27 -4.00 -33.88
C ALA A 295 -16.61 -2.73 -33.08
N LEU A 296 -17.19 -1.71 -33.73
CA LEU A 296 -17.65 -0.47 -33.07
C LEU A 296 -18.71 -0.76 -31.99
N THR A 297 -19.63 -1.69 -32.26
CA THR A 297 -20.66 -2.09 -31.29
C THR A 297 -20.04 -2.77 -30.06
N ALA A 298 -19.06 -3.65 -30.26
CA ALA A 298 -18.34 -4.30 -29.15
C ALA A 298 -17.55 -3.27 -28.32
N ILE A 299 -16.87 -2.35 -28.98
CA ILE A 299 -16.14 -1.23 -28.35
C ILE A 299 -17.08 -0.36 -27.49
N LEU A 300 -18.26 -0.02 -27.99
CA LEU A 300 -19.28 0.73 -27.27
C LEU A 300 -19.77 0.00 -26.01
N HIS A 301 -19.99 -1.30 -26.11
CA HIS A 301 -20.39 -2.12 -24.97
C HIS A 301 -19.31 -2.14 -23.87
N ASP A 302 -18.06 -2.35 -24.27
CA ASP A 302 -16.92 -2.35 -23.34
C ASP A 302 -16.75 -0.99 -22.67
N ALA A 303 -16.83 0.11 -23.42
CA ALA A 303 -16.75 1.47 -22.89
C ALA A 303 -17.89 1.77 -21.89
N GLY A 304 -19.13 1.38 -22.21
CA GLY A 304 -20.27 1.55 -21.32
C GLY A 304 -20.12 0.77 -20.00
N SER A 305 -19.58 -0.45 -20.06
CA SER A 305 -19.29 -1.26 -18.87
C SER A 305 -18.24 -0.58 -17.96
N VAL A 306 -17.18 -0.02 -18.54
CA VAL A 306 -16.12 0.69 -17.80
C VAL A 306 -16.64 1.94 -17.11
N VAL A 307 -17.38 2.77 -17.83
CA VAL A 307 -18.00 3.98 -17.28
C VAL A 307 -19.02 3.62 -16.20
N GLY A 308 -19.77 2.53 -16.39
CA GLY A 308 -20.70 1.97 -15.41
C GLY A 308 -20.01 1.59 -14.11
N HIS A 309 -18.93 0.80 -14.18
CA HIS A 309 -18.13 0.43 -13.01
C HIS A 309 -17.53 1.65 -12.30
N GLY A 310 -17.00 2.62 -13.06
CA GLY A 310 -16.49 3.87 -12.51
C GLY A 310 -17.55 4.66 -11.73
N ARG A 311 -18.78 4.73 -12.25
CA ARG A 311 -19.92 5.39 -11.58
C ARG A 311 -20.38 4.67 -10.33
N THR A 312 -20.52 3.35 -10.36
CA THR A 312 -21.00 2.59 -9.20
C THR A 312 -19.99 2.57 -8.06
N LEU A 313 -18.70 2.53 -8.38
CA LEU A 313 -17.63 2.39 -7.39
C LEU A 313 -17.17 3.75 -6.84
N PHE A 314 -17.22 4.83 -7.63
CA PHE A 314 -16.77 6.16 -7.19
C PHE A 314 -17.93 7.13 -6.86
N GLY A 315 -19.12 6.92 -7.44
CA GLY A 315 -20.28 7.81 -7.25
C GLY A 315 -20.97 7.71 -5.88
N GLY A 316 -20.61 6.72 -5.05
CA GLY A 316 -21.28 6.44 -3.77
C GLY A 316 -20.66 7.09 -2.53
N GLU A 317 -19.40 7.54 -2.56
CA GLU A 317 -18.63 7.73 -1.30
C GLU A 317 -17.86 9.06 -1.17
N ASN A 318 -18.18 10.09 -1.95
CA ASN A 318 -17.42 11.36 -1.95
C ASN A 318 -17.44 12.16 -0.63
N GLY A 319 -18.17 11.73 0.40
CA GLY A 319 -18.17 12.36 1.73
C GLY A 319 -17.45 11.58 2.84
N GLY A 320 -17.16 10.29 2.66
CA GLY A 320 -16.70 9.41 3.75
C GLY A 320 -15.20 9.42 4.00
N SER A 321 -14.40 9.34 2.93
CA SER A 321 -12.95 9.14 3.03
C SER A 321 -12.19 10.31 3.65
N SER A 322 -12.59 11.56 3.35
CA SER A 322 -11.96 12.74 3.96
C SER A 322 -12.27 12.83 5.46
N SER A 323 -13.50 12.49 5.86
CA SER A 323 -13.88 12.42 7.28
C SER A 323 -13.12 11.32 8.02
N PHE A 324 -12.87 10.18 7.36
CA PHE A 324 -12.10 9.07 7.93
C PHE A 324 -10.63 9.43 8.14
N LEU A 325 -9.96 10.00 7.14
CA LEU A 325 -8.54 10.37 7.25
C LEU A 325 -8.34 11.52 8.26
N ALA A 326 -9.29 12.45 8.34
CA ALA A 326 -9.32 13.46 9.40
C ALA A 326 -9.47 12.83 10.79
N HIS A 327 -10.32 11.80 10.92
CA HIS A 327 -10.48 11.05 12.16
C HIS A 327 -9.17 10.37 12.57
N ILE A 328 -8.48 9.64 11.67
CA ILE A 328 -7.17 9.03 11.96
C ILE A 328 -6.15 10.07 12.43
N LYS A 329 -6.06 11.22 11.77
CA LYS A 329 -5.16 12.31 12.17
C LYS A 329 -5.44 12.79 13.60
N GLN A 330 -6.72 12.88 13.97
CA GLN A 330 -7.14 13.27 15.32
C GLN A 330 -6.79 12.19 16.36
N THR A 331 -7.08 10.92 16.07
CA THR A 331 -6.75 9.76 16.93
C THR A 331 -5.23 9.67 17.13
N LEU A 332 -4.43 9.87 16.09
CA LEU A 332 -2.97 9.89 16.18
C LEU A 332 -2.45 11.04 17.06
N ALA A 333 -2.95 12.25 16.87
CA ALA A 333 -2.57 13.40 17.70
C ALA A 333 -2.93 13.18 19.18
N HIS A 334 -4.08 12.53 19.44
CA HIS A 334 -4.50 12.17 20.77
C HIS A 334 -3.60 11.08 21.37
N ALA A 335 -3.26 10.04 20.60
CA ALA A 335 -2.31 8.99 20.99
C ALA A 335 -0.93 9.57 21.36
N SER A 336 -0.38 10.48 20.56
CA SER A 336 0.90 11.16 20.86
C SER A 336 0.82 11.96 22.16
N THR A 337 -0.30 12.63 22.42
CA THR A 337 -0.54 13.34 23.69
C THR A 337 -0.58 12.37 24.87
N LEU A 338 -1.22 11.21 24.71
CA LEU A 338 -1.28 10.18 25.75
C LEU A 338 0.10 9.57 26.05
N ILE A 339 0.91 9.30 25.01
CA ILE A 339 2.28 8.81 25.15
C ILE A 339 3.15 9.82 25.92
N ALA A 340 3.11 11.10 25.54
CA ALA A 340 3.84 12.15 26.25
C ALA A 340 3.36 12.30 27.72
N THR A 341 2.06 12.07 27.98
CA THR A 341 1.53 12.07 29.34
C THR A 341 2.04 10.86 30.15
N CYS A 342 2.17 9.68 29.53
CA CYS A 342 2.77 8.48 30.14
C CYS A 342 4.24 8.72 30.53
N GLU A 343 5.04 9.34 29.65
CA GLU A 343 6.41 9.76 29.97
C GLU A 343 6.46 10.69 31.18
N GLY A 344 5.55 11.67 31.20
CA GLY A 344 5.42 12.63 32.30
C GLY A 344 5.17 11.94 33.64
N ALA A 345 4.24 10.99 33.68
CA ALA A 345 3.90 10.21 34.87
C ALA A 345 5.05 9.29 35.32
N GLY A 346 5.71 8.63 34.36
CA GLY A 346 6.81 7.71 34.60
C GLY A 346 7.99 8.32 35.35
N ARG A 347 8.28 9.62 35.16
CA ARG A 347 9.37 10.31 35.88
C ARG A 347 9.24 10.26 37.41
N SER A 348 8.01 10.29 37.94
CA SER A 348 7.80 10.17 39.40
C SER A 348 8.10 8.78 39.94
N VAL A 349 7.92 7.75 39.10
CA VAL A 349 8.27 6.36 39.40
C VAL A 349 9.79 6.16 39.30
N ASP A 350 10.45 6.75 38.29
CA ASP A 350 11.91 6.79 38.18
C ASP A 350 12.57 7.39 39.43
N GLU A 351 12.07 8.53 39.89
CA GLU A 351 12.59 9.21 41.08
C GLU A 351 12.44 8.33 42.34
N ALA A 352 11.28 7.68 42.50
CA ALA A 352 11.07 6.73 43.59
C ALA A 352 12.03 5.54 43.52
N LEU A 353 12.24 4.96 42.34
CA LEU A 353 13.19 3.86 42.13
C LEU A 353 14.64 4.25 42.46
N ALA A 354 15.07 5.46 42.07
CA ALA A 354 16.40 5.96 42.41
C ALA A 354 16.58 6.10 43.94
N ILE A 355 15.55 6.57 44.64
CA ILE A 355 15.54 6.66 46.11
C ILE A 355 15.54 5.26 46.74
N VAL A 356 14.81 4.29 46.17
CA VAL A 356 14.84 2.88 46.60
C VAL A 356 16.26 2.32 46.49
N GLU A 357 16.91 2.46 45.33
CA GLU A 357 18.27 1.95 45.09
C GLU A 357 19.31 2.56 46.05
N ASP A 358 19.28 3.88 46.26
CA ASP A 358 20.16 4.57 47.22
C ASP A 358 19.91 4.10 48.67
N THR A 359 18.65 4.02 49.07
CA THR A 359 18.28 3.64 50.44
C THR A 359 18.61 2.17 50.74
N LEU A 360 18.39 1.26 49.78
CA LEU A 360 18.77 -0.16 49.91
C LEU A 360 20.28 -0.32 50.08
N THR A 361 21.07 0.45 49.33
CA THR A 361 22.54 0.44 49.44
C THR A 361 22.99 0.85 50.84
N LYS A 362 22.46 1.96 51.36
CA LYS A 362 22.77 2.44 52.72
C LYS A 362 22.31 1.46 53.81
N PHE A 363 21.13 0.85 53.65
CA PHE A 363 20.66 -0.16 54.60
C PHE A 363 21.56 -1.39 54.65
N ARG A 364 22.03 -1.87 53.49
CA ARG A 364 22.97 -3.01 53.45
C ARG A 364 24.27 -2.69 54.16
N GLN A 365 24.80 -1.48 53.96
CA GLN A 365 25.99 -1.01 54.68
C GLN A 365 25.74 -0.95 56.21
N ALA A 366 24.60 -0.41 56.64
CA ALA A 366 24.27 -0.34 58.06
C ALA A 366 24.05 -1.72 58.69
N ILE A 367 23.43 -2.67 57.99
CA ILE A 367 23.27 -4.05 58.45
C ILE A 367 24.62 -4.78 58.53
N ALA A 368 25.53 -4.55 57.58
CA ALA A 368 26.88 -5.09 57.63
C ALA A 368 27.65 -4.55 58.84
N GLY A 369 27.61 -3.23 59.06
CA GLY A 369 28.21 -2.59 60.23
C GLY A 369 27.58 -3.04 61.56
N LEU A 370 26.26 -3.30 61.58
CA LEU A 370 25.58 -3.89 62.73
C LEU A 370 26.10 -5.30 63.04
N ALA A 371 26.29 -6.14 62.02
CA ALA A 371 26.78 -7.50 62.21
C ALA A 371 28.21 -7.51 62.76
N GLU A 372 29.08 -6.66 62.23
CA GLU A 372 30.45 -6.46 62.73
C GLU A 372 30.45 -5.98 64.18
N ALA A 373 29.71 -4.89 64.47
CA ALA A 373 29.62 -4.35 65.82
C ALA A 373 29.02 -5.35 66.82
N THR A 374 28.11 -6.21 66.40
CA THR A 374 27.52 -7.25 67.26
C THR A 374 28.56 -8.31 67.66
N VAL A 375 29.45 -8.68 66.74
CA VAL A 375 30.57 -9.59 67.03
C VAL A 375 31.53 -8.94 68.02
N ASP A 376 31.90 -7.69 67.78
CA ASP A 376 32.81 -6.94 68.65
C ASP A 376 32.24 -6.73 70.06
N ILE A 377 30.96 -6.35 70.18
CA ILE A 377 30.28 -6.22 71.48
C ILE A 377 30.23 -7.56 72.21
N THR A 378 30.03 -8.67 71.50
CA THR A 378 30.03 -10.01 72.09
C THR A 378 31.42 -10.39 72.59
N LEU A 379 32.48 -10.07 71.84
CA LEU A 379 33.88 -10.28 72.25
C LEU A 379 34.23 -9.41 73.47
N ILE A 380 33.84 -8.14 73.46
CA ILE A 380 34.02 -7.22 74.59
C ILE A 380 33.30 -7.77 75.84
N GLY A 381 32.04 -8.17 75.69
CA GLY A 381 31.25 -8.77 76.78
C GLY A 381 31.89 -10.05 77.33
N MET A 382 32.36 -10.95 76.45
CA MET A 382 33.01 -12.19 76.87
C MET A 382 34.33 -11.94 77.60
N ASN A 383 35.17 -11.05 77.08
CA ASN A 383 36.44 -10.68 77.72
C ASN A 383 36.22 -9.99 79.07
N ALA A 384 35.24 -9.09 79.15
CA ALA A 384 34.86 -8.42 80.40
C ALA A 384 34.30 -9.43 81.42
N GLY A 385 33.45 -10.36 81.00
CA GLY A 385 32.91 -11.42 81.85
C GLY A 385 33.97 -12.36 82.40
N LEU A 386 34.94 -12.78 81.56
CA LEU A 386 36.07 -13.59 81.99
C LEU A 386 36.94 -12.87 83.02
N LYS A 387 37.33 -11.61 82.75
CA LYS A 387 38.11 -10.79 83.70
C LYS A 387 37.37 -10.56 85.01
N ALA A 388 36.07 -10.28 84.95
CA ALA A 388 35.25 -10.08 86.14
C ALA A 388 35.09 -11.37 86.97
N SER A 389 35.00 -12.54 86.34
CA SER A 389 34.95 -13.83 87.03
C SER A 389 36.21 -14.12 87.85
N HIS A 390 37.38 -13.61 87.44
CA HIS A 390 38.62 -13.74 88.20
C HIS A 390 38.67 -12.88 89.48
N LEU A 391 37.79 -11.88 89.60
CA LEU A 391 37.67 -11.02 90.79
C LEU A 391 36.71 -11.59 91.86
N GLY A 392 36.11 -12.76 91.62
CA GLY A 392 35.21 -13.42 92.56
C GLY A 392 33.94 -12.60 92.87
N SER A 393 33.58 -12.47 94.15
CA SER A 393 32.38 -11.72 94.57
C SER A 393 32.42 -10.24 94.15
N ARG A 394 33.62 -9.64 94.04
CA ARG A 394 33.83 -8.24 93.64
C ARG A 394 33.49 -7.99 92.16
N GLY A 395 33.57 -9.00 91.29
CA GLY A 395 33.26 -8.89 89.86
C GLY A 395 31.85 -9.34 89.48
N SER A 396 31.02 -9.79 90.45
CA SER A 396 29.70 -10.37 90.18
C SER A 396 28.76 -9.43 89.40
N ALA A 397 28.74 -8.14 89.73
CA ALA A 397 27.96 -7.12 89.00
C ALA A 397 28.39 -6.99 87.54
N PHE A 398 29.70 -7.07 87.26
CA PHE A 398 30.24 -7.04 85.90
C PHE A 398 29.89 -8.27 85.06
N VAL A 399 29.85 -9.45 85.68
CA VAL A 399 29.42 -10.67 84.99
C VAL A 399 27.96 -10.54 84.53
N VAL A 400 27.08 -9.94 85.36
CA VAL A 400 25.69 -9.66 84.97
C VAL A 400 25.63 -8.67 83.82
N ILE A 401 26.38 -7.56 83.90
CA ILE A 401 26.46 -6.55 82.84
C ILE A 401 26.96 -7.13 81.53
N ALA A 402 28.00 -7.98 81.56
CA ALA A 402 28.54 -8.66 80.39
C ALA A 402 27.51 -9.60 79.74
N ASN A 403 26.76 -10.35 80.55
CA ASN A 403 25.69 -11.21 80.07
C ASN A 403 24.53 -10.40 79.45
N GLU A 404 24.16 -9.27 80.06
CA GLU A 404 23.12 -8.38 79.54
C GLU A 404 23.55 -7.72 78.22
N LEU A 405 24.82 -7.32 78.13
CA LEU A 405 25.41 -6.76 76.92
C LEU A 405 25.37 -7.78 75.77
N LYS A 406 25.75 -9.03 76.05
CA LYS A 406 25.68 -10.15 75.10
C LYS A 406 24.24 -10.44 74.68
N ALA A 407 23.31 -10.56 75.63
CA ALA A 407 21.91 -10.80 75.33
C ALA A 407 21.31 -9.70 74.44
N THR A 408 21.68 -8.45 74.68
CA THR A 408 21.24 -7.32 73.85
C THR A 408 21.87 -7.37 72.45
N ALA A 409 23.16 -7.74 72.34
CA ALA A 409 23.84 -7.95 71.07
C ALA A 409 23.17 -9.07 70.24
N ASP A 410 22.77 -10.18 70.88
CA ASP A 410 22.01 -11.26 70.23
C ASP A 410 20.66 -10.76 69.68
N GLN A 411 19.96 -9.88 70.42
CA GLN A 411 18.72 -9.26 69.93
C GLN A 411 18.94 -8.33 68.73
N VAL A 412 20.06 -7.61 68.69
CA VAL A 412 20.46 -6.80 67.53
C VAL A 412 20.74 -7.69 66.32
N SER A 413 21.48 -8.80 66.51
CA SER A 413 21.75 -9.79 65.45
C SER A 413 20.45 -10.36 64.86
N LEU A 414 19.53 -10.80 65.73
CA LEU A 414 18.21 -11.31 65.35
C LEU A 414 17.39 -10.28 64.57
N GLY A 415 17.38 -9.03 65.04
CA GLY A 415 16.70 -7.92 64.35
C GLY A 415 17.28 -7.65 62.96
N ALA A 416 18.61 -7.60 62.85
CA ALA A 416 19.30 -7.41 61.57
C ALA A 416 19.04 -8.58 60.60
N GLY A 417 19.01 -9.81 61.12
CA GLY A 417 18.69 -11.02 60.34
C GLY A 417 17.27 -11.01 59.77
N ARG A 418 16.30 -10.43 60.49
CA ARG A 418 14.92 -10.25 60.02
C ARG A 418 14.77 -9.17 58.95
N LEU A 419 15.63 -8.15 58.97
CA LEU A 419 15.56 -7.03 58.03
C LEU A 419 16.07 -7.42 56.62
N ARG A 420 17.10 -8.27 56.53
CA ARG A 420 17.68 -8.74 55.26
C ARG A 420 16.65 -9.26 54.23
N PRO A 421 15.79 -10.25 54.55
CA PRO A 421 14.86 -10.79 53.57
C PRO A 421 13.82 -9.77 53.08
N VAL A 422 13.46 -8.79 53.92
CA VAL A 422 12.54 -7.71 53.54
C VAL A 422 13.21 -6.79 52.50
N LEU A 423 14.47 -6.41 52.73
CA LEU A 423 15.22 -5.58 51.78
C LEU A 423 15.44 -6.29 50.44
N ASP A 424 15.73 -7.58 50.46
CA ASP A 424 15.90 -8.38 49.23
C ASP A 424 14.58 -8.49 48.45
N GLY A 425 13.43 -8.53 49.14
CA GLY A 425 12.10 -8.47 48.52
C GLY A 425 11.80 -7.12 47.86
N ILE A 426 12.19 -6.02 48.51
CA ILE A 426 12.07 -4.67 47.95
C ILE A 426 12.94 -4.53 46.70
N GLU A 427 14.19 -4.98 46.75
CA GLU A 427 15.12 -4.91 45.60
C GLU A 427 14.59 -5.70 44.39
N ARG A 428 14.08 -6.91 44.62
CA ARG A 428 13.49 -7.72 43.55
C ARG A 428 12.34 -6.99 42.88
N SER A 429 11.41 -6.45 43.68
CA SER A 429 10.25 -5.71 43.17
C SER A 429 10.66 -4.43 42.43
N ALA A 430 11.68 -3.73 42.92
CA ALA A 430 12.23 -2.54 42.27
C ALA A 430 12.91 -2.87 40.93
N THR A 431 13.61 -4.00 40.87
CA THR A 431 14.27 -4.49 39.64
C THR A 431 13.24 -4.90 38.59
N GLU A 432 12.20 -5.63 38.99
CA GLU A 432 11.07 -6.00 38.13
C GLU A 432 10.37 -4.74 37.57
N LEU A 433 10.12 -3.74 38.42
CA LEU A 433 9.52 -2.47 38.00
C LEU A 433 10.40 -1.72 37.00
N LYS A 434 11.72 -1.71 37.20
CA LYS A 434 12.68 -1.10 36.28
C LYS A 434 12.69 -1.80 34.91
N GLN A 435 12.66 -3.13 34.90
CA GLN A 435 12.63 -3.92 33.66
C GLN A 435 11.35 -3.70 32.86
N LEU A 436 10.19 -3.68 33.54
CA LEU A 436 8.89 -3.39 32.91
C LEU A 436 8.90 -2.04 32.18
N ARG A 437 9.58 -1.04 32.76
CA ARG A 437 9.65 0.31 32.20
C ARG A 437 10.65 0.48 31.06
N VAL A 438 11.77 -0.25 31.07
CA VAL A 438 12.73 -0.25 29.94
C VAL A 438 12.08 -0.82 28.67
N GLN A 439 11.22 -1.83 28.81
CA GLN A 439 10.49 -2.41 27.68
C GLN A 439 9.51 -1.41 27.06
N GLY A 440 9.11 -0.37 27.80
CA GLY A 440 8.15 0.67 27.43
C GLY A 440 8.71 1.92 26.76
N ASP A 441 9.98 1.93 26.28
CA ASP A 441 10.62 3.11 25.64
C ASP A 441 9.69 3.81 24.61
N PRO A 442 9.28 5.06 24.89
CA PRO A 442 8.37 5.84 24.05
C PRO A 442 9.06 6.61 22.92
N THR A 443 10.39 6.71 22.90
CA THR A 443 11.14 7.54 21.93
C THR A 443 11.03 7.04 20.47
N GLN A 444 10.72 5.76 20.28
CA GLN A 444 10.51 5.17 18.95
C GLN A 444 9.18 5.61 18.33
N LEU A 445 8.16 5.92 19.14
CA LEU A 445 6.81 6.26 18.67
C LEU A 445 6.74 7.67 18.09
N THR A 446 7.43 8.62 18.72
CA THR A 446 7.50 10.02 18.25
C THR A 446 8.14 10.14 16.87
N GLN A 447 8.92 9.13 16.45
CA GLN A 447 9.53 9.07 15.11
C GLN A 447 8.57 8.50 14.04
N LEU A 448 7.55 7.74 14.45
CA LEU A 448 6.59 7.10 13.55
C LEU A 448 5.44 8.05 13.17
N GLU A 449 5.04 8.95 14.07
CA GLU A 449 3.95 9.91 13.81
C GLU A 449 4.16 10.74 12.50
N PRO A 450 5.33 11.37 12.25
CA PRO A 450 5.53 12.12 11.02
C PRO A 450 5.43 11.26 9.75
N GLN A 451 5.85 10.00 9.81
CA GLN A 451 5.80 9.06 8.70
C GLN A 451 4.35 8.70 8.36
N ILE A 452 3.53 8.43 9.40
CA ILE A 452 2.10 8.16 9.23
C ILE A 452 1.38 9.38 8.66
N LEU A 453 1.64 10.58 9.19
CA LEU A 453 1.03 11.81 8.68
C LEU A 453 1.40 12.10 7.22
N GLN A 454 2.61 11.74 6.80
CA GLN A 454 3.03 11.86 5.40
C GLN A 454 2.27 10.89 4.49
N ALA A 455 2.19 9.61 4.86
CA ALA A 455 1.46 8.63 4.06
C ALA A 455 -0.05 8.91 4.01
N LEU A 456 -0.65 9.43 5.09
CA LEU A 456 -2.05 9.87 5.08
C LEU A 456 -2.27 10.99 4.03
N ARG A 457 -1.33 11.94 3.91
CA ARG A 457 -1.39 12.97 2.86
C ARG A 457 -1.26 12.37 1.46
N GLU A 458 -0.41 11.37 1.28
CA GLU A 458 -0.25 10.67 0.01
C GLU A 458 -1.51 9.89 -0.39
N VAL A 459 -2.17 9.23 0.57
CA VAL A 459 -3.45 8.56 0.35
C VAL A 459 -4.56 9.56 0.01
N GLU A 460 -4.62 10.70 0.70
CA GLU A 460 -5.56 11.79 0.36
C GLU A 460 -5.34 12.28 -1.06
N ALA A 461 -4.09 12.62 -1.41
CA ALA A 461 -3.74 13.11 -2.74
C ALA A 461 -3.99 12.05 -3.83
N GLY A 462 -3.73 10.78 -3.53
CA GLY A 462 -3.99 9.64 -4.42
C GLY A 462 -5.48 9.45 -4.68
N ASN A 463 -6.33 9.51 -3.64
CA ASN A 463 -7.77 9.42 -3.78
C ASN A 463 -8.37 10.60 -4.56
N GLU A 464 -7.88 11.82 -4.32
CA GLU A 464 -8.29 12.99 -5.13
C GLU A 464 -7.90 12.84 -6.60
N ARG A 465 -6.69 12.32 -6.88
CA ARG A 465 -6.26 12.00 -8.25
C ARG A 465 -7.14 10.91 -8.86
N LEU A 466 -7.47 9.85 -8.13
CA LEU A 466 -8.38 8.79 -8.57
C LEU A 466 -9.74 9.38 -8.96
N GLY A 467 -10.30 10.24 -8.11
CA GLY A 467 -11.60 10.86 -8.36
C GLY A 467 -11.60 11.75 -9.60
N ARG A 468 -10.53 12.53 -9.81
CA ARG A 468 -10.37 13.32 -11.04
C ARG A 468 -10.28 12.43 -12.28
N LEU A 469 -9.52 11.33 -12.23
CA LEU A 469 -9.41 10.38 -13.35
C LEU A 469 -10.74 9.67 -13.61
N MET A 470 -11.49 9.31 -12.57
CA MET A 470 -12.81 8.69 -12.73
C MET A 470 -13.84 9.65 -13.30
N SER A 471 -13.83 10.93 -12.87
CA SER A 471 -14.69 11.95 -13.48
C SER A 471 -14.35 12.12 -14.96
N ARG A 472 -13.05 12.21 -15.30
CA ARG A 472 -12.60 12.27 -16.69
C ARG A 472 -13.03 11.04 -17.48
N LEU A 473 -12.88 9.84 -16.93
CA LEU A 473 -13.32 8.59 -17.57
C LEU A 473 -14.82 8.62 -17.90
N VAL A 474 -15.65 9.19 -17.03
CA VAL A 474 -17.10 9.33 -17.27
C VAL A 474 -17.38 10.37 -18.36
N ASP A 475 -16.74 11.54 -18.29
CA ASP A 475 -16.95 12.64 -19.24
C ASP A 475 -16.42 12.29 -20.64
N GLU A 476 -15.19 11.79 -20.71
CA GLU A 476 -14.53 11.36 -21.94
C GLU A 476 -15.15 10.07 -22.48
N GLY A 477 -15.67 9.18 -21.63
CA GLY A 477 -16.46 8.02 -22.03
C GLY A 477 -17.76 8.41 -22.74
N ALA A 478 -18.45 9.44 -22.25
CA ALA A 478 -19.65 9.97 -22.93
C ALA A 478 -19.31 10.66 -24.26
N GLU A 479 -18.16 11.33 -24.36
CA GLU A 479 -17.66 11.84 -25.63
C GLU A 479 -17.33 10.71 -26.61
N PHE A 480 -16.64 9.68 -26.15
CA PHE A 480 -16.30 8.52 -26.95
C PHE A 480 -17.54 7.79 -27.48
N GLU A 481 -18.55 7.60 -26.62
CA GLU A 481 -19.83 7.02 -27.03
C GLU A 481 -20.48 7.81 -28.17
N ARG A 482 -20.43 9.15 -28.12
CA ARG A 482 -20.94 9.99 -29.23
C ARG A 482 -20.12 9.81 -30.51
N LEU A 483 -18.79 9.75 -30.41
CA LEU A 483 -17.90 9.55 -31.56
C LEU A 483 -18.12 8.18 -32.21
N MET A 484 -18.22 7.11 -31.42
CA MET A 484 -18.42 5.76 -31.95
C MET A 484 -19.81 5.58 -32.58
N ASN A 485 -20.85 6.17 -31.99
CA ASN A 485 -22.19 6.18 -32.59
C ASN A 485 -22.22 6.97 -33.92
N SER A 486 -21.50 8.09 -34.00
CA SER A 486 -21.33 8.85 -35.24
C SER A 486 -20.65 7.98 -36.31
N ALA A 487 -19.53 7.34 -35.97
CA ALA A 487 -18.78 6.46 -36.85
C ALA A 487 -19.63 5.29 -37.37
N GLN A 488 -20.40 4.66 -36.47
CA GLN A 488 -21.32 3.58 -36.82
C GLN A 488 -22.42 4.05 -37.78
N GLY A 489 -22.98 5.25 -37.56
CA GLY A 489 -23.95 5.87 -38.45
C GLY A 489 -23.40 6.17 -39.84
N LEU A 490 -22.18 6.72 -39.92
CA LEU A 490 -21.48 6.98 -41.18
C LEU A 490 -21.22 5.68 -41.97
N MET A 491 -20.72 4.65 -41.30
CA MET A 491 -20.46 3.34 -41.92
C MET A 491 -21.75 2.66 -42.41
N SER A 492 -22.83 2.75 -41.64
CA SER A 492 -24.13 2.19 -42.04
C SER A 492 -24.69 2.90 -43.28
N THR A 493 -24.61 4.24 -43.30
CA THR A 493 -25.04 5.06 -44.45
C THR A 493 -24.21 4.75 -45.70
N LEU A 494 -22.90 4.50 -45.55
CA LEU A 494 -22.03 4.09 -46.65
C LEU A 494 -22.38 2.69 -47.17
N GLY A 495 -22.73 1.77 -46.28
CA GLY A 495 -23.25 0.44 -46.65
C GLY A 495 -24.53 0.53 -47.47
N GLU A 496 -25.48 1.38 -47.06
CA GLU A 496 -26.71 1.65 -47.80
C GLU A 496 -26.42 2.28 -49.18
N GLY A 497 -25.49 3.25 -49.25
CA GLY A 497 -25.09 3.88 -50.50
C GLY A 497 -24.41 2.90 -51.48
N SER A 498 -23.56 2.01 -50.98
CA SER A 498 -22.89 1.01 -51.82
C SER A 498 -23.83 -0.13 -52.27
N ALA A 499 -24.99 -0.30 -51.64
CA ALA A 499 -26.02 -1.23 -52.09
C ALA A 499 -26.64 -0.86 -53.45
N ALA A 500 -26.33 0.32 -53.99
CA ALA A 500 -26.67 0.70 -55.37
C ALA A 500 -25.76 0.04 -56.43
N LEU A 501 -24.53 -0.35 -56.07
CA LEU A 501 -23.55 -0.91 -57.01
C LEU A 501 -24.00 -2.21 -57.71
N PRO A 502 -24.70 -3.16 -57.06
CA PRO A 502 -25.24 -4.34 -57.73
C PRO A 502 -26.29 -4.00 -58.79
N ALA A 503 -27.07 -2.93 -58.59
CA ALA A 503 -28.03 -2.44 -59.58
C ALA A 503 -27.31 -1.81 -60.80
N VAL A 504 -26.19 -1.11 -60.57
CA VAL A 504 -25.30 -0.64 -61.64
C VAL A 504 -24.73 -1.83 -62.42
N ALA A 505 -24.25 -2.87 -61.74
CA ALA A 505 -23.77 -4.10 -62.38
C ALA A 505 -24.88 -4.79 -63.21
N ALA A 506 -26.09 -4.91 -62.67
CA ALA A 506 -27.23 -5.51 -63.38
C ALA A 506 -27.63 -4.70 -64.63
N ARG A 507 -27.54 -3.37 -64.58
CA ARG A 507 -27.75 -2.50 -65.75
C ARG A 507 -26.69 -2.72 -66.83
N LEU A 508 -25.41 -2.87 -66.44
CA LEU A 508 -24.31 -3.15 -67.36
C LEU A 508 -24.51 -4.50 -68.06
N GLU A 509 -24.94 -5.53 -67.32
CA GLU A 509 -25.27 -6.85 -67.88
C GLU A 509 -26.48 -6.78 -68.82
N ALA A 510 -27.56 -6.09 -68.43
CA ALA A 510 -28.78 -5.97 -69.23
C ALA A 510 -28.58 -5.16 -70.53
N ALA A 511 -27.59 -4.25 -70.55
CA ALA A 511 -27.22 -3.52 -71.75
C ALA A 511 -26.53 -4.41 -72.81
N VAL A 512 -26.09 -5.61 -72.44
CA VAL A 512 -25.47 -6.59 -73.34
C VAL A 512 -26.52 -7.58 -73.84
N ALA A 513 -27.10 -7.30 -75.02
CA ALA A 513 -28.22 -8.06 -75.57
C ALA A 513 -27.86 -9.45 -76.17
N GLN A 514 -26.57 -9.75 -76.37
CA GLN A 514 -26.06 -11.00 -76.95
C GLN A 514 -24.73 -11.39 -76.30
N GLU A 515 -24.44 -12.69 -76.19
CA GLU A 515 -23.15 -13.19 -75.71
C GLU A 515 -22.01 -12.64 -76.58
N PRO A 516 -21.05 -11.89 -75.99
CA PRO A 516 -19.96 -11.31 -76.76
C PRO A 516 -18.99 -12.40 -77.24
N ARG A 517 -18.46 -12.20 -78.45
CA ARG A 517 -17.39 -13.04 -79.02
C ARG A 517 -16.17 -12.15 -79.27
N PRO A 518 -15.34 -11.91 -78.23
CA PRO A 518 -14.20 -11.01 -78.36
C PRO A 518 -13.24 -11.50 -79.45
N GLN A 519 -12.66 -10.55 -80.18
CA GLN A 519 -11.69 -10.81 -81.24
C GLN A 519 -10.26 -10.67 -80.71
N ALA A 520 -9.26 -11.11 -81.49
CA ALA A 520 -7.85 -11.02 -81.09
C ALA A 520 -7.38 -9.60 -80.72
N GLN A 521 -8.03 -8.56 -81.28
CA GLN A 521 -7.76 -7.16 -80.94
C GLN A 521 -8.28 -6.76 -79.55
N ASP A 522 -9.30 -7.46 -79.02
CA ASP A 522 -9.89 -7.20 -77.71
C ASP A 522 -9.10 -7.89 -76.58
N GLU A 523 -8.39 -8.98 -76.88
CA GLU A 523 -7.50 -9.69 -75.94
C GLU A 523 -6.38 -8.79 -75.40
N ALA A 524 -5.79 -7.95 -76.26
CA ALA A 524 -4.76 -6.99 -75.84
C ALA A 524 -5.29 -5.95 -74.83
N MET A 525 -6.55 -5.55 -74.96
CA MET A 525 -7.20 -4.58 -74.07
C MET A 525 -7.60 -5.21 -72.73
N LEU A 526 -8.01 -6.48 -72.75
CA LEU A 526 -8.24 -7.28 -71.54
C LEU A 526 -6.92 -7.50 -70.79
N ASP A 527 -5.81 -7.80 -71.48
CA ASP A 527 -4.49 -7.90 -70.87
C ASP A 527 -4.00 -6.57 -70.26
N GLU A 528 -4.32 -5.43 -70.88
CA GLU A 528 -4.03 -4.10 -70.31
C GLU A 528 -4.81 -3.87 -69.00
N LEU A 529 -6.10 -4.22 -68.96
CA LEU A 529 -6.91 -4.16 -67.73
C LEU A 529 -6.32 -5.06 -66.63
N PHE A 530 -5.89 -6.27 -66.99
CA PHE A 530 -5.25 -7.20 -66.05
C PHE A 530 -3.94 -6.66 -65.47
N ALA A 531 -3.12 -5.99 -66.28
CA ALA A 531 -1.86 -5.41 -65.86
C ALA A 531 -2.03 -4.20 -64.91
N ARG A 532 -3.14 -3.47 -65.03
CA ARG A 532 -3.45 -2.30 -64.18
C ARG A 532 -3.96 -2.67 -62.79
N TYR A 533 -4.49 -3.87 -62.59
CA TYR A 533 -4.99 -4.29 -61.27
C TYR A 533 -3.89 -4.32 -60.22
N THR A 534 -4.18 -3.73 -59.07
CA THR A 534 -3.28 -3.71 -57.91
C THR A 534 -3.55 -4.91 -57.00
N MET A 535 -4.81 -5.35 -56.90
CA MET A 535 -5.23 -6.41 -55.96
C MET A 535 -5.26 -7.79 -56.61
N GLU A 536 -4.89 -8.84 -55.86
CA GLU A 536 -4.97 -10.23 -56.36
C GLU A 536 -6.41 -10.68 -56.58
N ARG A 537 -7.34 -10.18 -55.75
CA ARG A 537 -8.76 -10.49 -55.88
C ARG A 537 -9.36 -10.03 -57.21
N GLU A 538 -8.94 -8.86 -57.71
CA GLU A 538 -9.34 -8.40 -59.04
C GLU A 538 -8.86 -9.34 -60.14
N ARG A 539 -7.63 -9.85 -60.00
CA ARG A 539 -7.04 -10.80 -60.96
C ARG A 539 -7.76 -12.14 -60.92
N ASP A 540 -8.16 -12.62 -59.74
CA ASP A 540 -8.98 -13.82 -59.60
C ASP A 540 -10.32 -13.70 -60.34
N VAL A 541 -11.05 -12.60 -60.09
CA VAL A 541 -12.35 -12.35 -60.74
C VAL A 541 -12.19 -12.27 -62.26
N HIS A 542 -11.13 -11.60 -62.74
CA HIS A 542 -10.83 -11.53 -64.16
C HIS A 542 -10.50 -12.91 -64.75
N ARG A 543 -9.65 -13.71 -64.10
CA ARG A 543 -9.32 -15.08 -64.54
C ARG A 543 -10.58 -15.96 -64.61
N GLN A 544 -11.42 -15.93 -63.58
CA GLN A 544 -12.66 -16.70 -63.53
C GLN A 544 -13.64 -16.27 -64.63
N PHE A 545 -13.72 -14.97 -64.92
CA PHE A 545 -14.54 -14.45 -65.99
C PHE A 545 -14.07 -14.93 -67.37
N LEU A 546 -12.76 -14.83 -67.67
CA LEU A 546 -12.20 -15.29 -68.94
C LEU A 546 -12.36 -16.81 -69.14
N GLN A 547 -12.20 -17.60 -68.08
CA GLN A 547 -12.45 -19.05 -68.12
C GLN A 547 -13.89 -19.38 -68.53
N THR A 548 -14.86 -18.56 -68.11
CA THR A 548 -16.28 -18.73 -68.47
C THR A 548 -16.51 -18.51 -69.97
N LEU A 549 -15.64 -17.73 -70.63
CA LEU A 549 -15.64 -17.47 -72.07
C LEU A 549 -14.68 -18.39 -72.86
N GLY A 550 -13.97 -19.30 -72.18
CA GLY A 550 -12.97 -20.19 -72.81
C GLY A 550 -11.67 -19.49 -73.22
N LEU A 551 -11.36 -18.32 -72.64
CA LEU A 551 -10.19 -17.51 -72.93
C LEU A 551 -9.17 -17.57 -71.79
N THR A 552 -7.90 -17.32 -72.11
CA THR A 552 -6.80 -17.22 -71.14
C THR A 552 -6.00 -15.94 -71.38
N SER A 553 -5.79 -15.13 -70.34
CA SER A 553 -4.97 -13.91 -70.42
C SER A 553 -3.47 -14.24 -70.56
N VAL A 554 -2.80 -13.63 -71.54
CA VAL A 554 -1.35 -13.81 -71.75
C VAL A 554 -0.56 -13.06 -70.67
N ALA A 555 -1.08 -11.93 -70.18
CA ALA A 555 -0.52 -11.22 -69.04
C ALA A 555 -0.60 -12.04 -67.73
N ALA A 556 -1.68 -12.81 -67.54
CA ALA A 556 -1.82 -13.73 -66.42
C ALA A 556 -0.81 -14.89 -66.50
N ALA A 557 -0.64 -15.50 -67.67
CA ALA A 557 0.32 -16.60 -67.89
C ALA A 557 1.78 -16.18 -67.64
N ARG A 558 2.21 -15.03 -68.18
CA ARG A 558 3.58 -14.50 -67.99
C ARG A 558 3.90 -14.17 -66.54
N ARG A 559 2.90 -13.78 -65.74
CA ARG A 559 3.10 -13.47 -64.32
C ARG A 559 3.18 -14.72 -63.45
N VAL A 560 2.41 -15.78 -63.77
CA VAL A 560 2.54 -17.09 -63.10
C VAL A 560 3.93 -17.67 -63.35
N GLU A 561 4.43 -17.62 -64.58
CA GLU A 561 5.83 -18.00 -64.91
C GLU A 561 6.86 -17.15 -64.13
N ALA A 562 6.61 -15.86 -63.92
CA ALA A 562 7.50 -14.98 -63.15
C ALA A 562 7.45 -15.20 -61.63
N VAL A 563 6.30 -15.65 -61.08
CA VAL A 563 6.16 -16.01 -59.65
C VAL A 563 6.78 -17.37 -59.37
N GLU A 564 6.57 -18.37 -60.24
CA GLU A 564 7.25 -19.67 -60.14
C GLU A 564 8.78 -19.54 -60.29
N ALA A 565 9.27 -18.62 -61.14
CA ALA A 565 10.71 -18.31 -61.24
C ALA A 565 11.26 -17.51 -60.05
N ALA A 566 10.41 -16.87 -59.23
CA ALA A 566 10.81 -16.16 -58.02
C ALA A 566 10.71 -17.03 -56.74
N ASP A 567 9.99 -18.16 -56.81
CA ASP A 567 9.86 -19.17 -55.76
C ASP A 567 10.97 -20.25 -55.82
N ASP A 568 12.04 -20.02 -56.60
CA ASP A 568 13.29 -20.79 -56.55
C ASP A 568 14.05 -20.49 -55.22
N GLY A 569 13.47 -20.95 -54.11
CA GLY A 569 14.18 -21.42 -52.93
C GLY A 569 15.14 -20.45 -52.22
N ILE A 570 14.68 -19.25 -51.84
CA ILE A 570 15.39 -18.47 -50.81
C ILE A 570 14.72 -18.67 -49.45
N GLU A 571 15.15 -19.71 -48.72
CA GLU A 571 14.93 -19.81 -47.27
C GLU A 571 15.66 -18.65 -46.59
N LEU A 572 14.90 -17.71 -46.03
CA LEU A 572 15.43 -16.67 -45.14
C LEU A 572 15.49 -17.24 -43.71
N PHE A 573 16.71 -17.45 -43.22
CA PHE A 573 17.05 -17.66 -41.81
C PHE A 573 16.78 -16.43 -40.95
#